data_AF-W0IAB1-F1
#
_entry.id   AF-W0IAB1-F1
#
_cell.length_a   1.000
_cell.length_b   1.000
_cell.length_c   1.000
_cell.angle_alpha   90.00
_cell.angle_beta   90.00
_cell.angle_gamma   90.00
#
_symmetry.space_group_name_H-M   'P 1'
#
loop_
_entity.id
_entity.type
_entity.pdbx_description
1 polymer ?
#
loop_
_entity_poly.entity_id
_entity_poly.type
_entity_poly.pdbx_seq_one_letter_code
_entity_poly.pdbx_strand_id
1 'polypeptide(L)'
;MPYVPNAKIIIPEKKPENLTELLELLFPNHPERQRLAIFLLERIHKEVKRYGFRAENWLELILEYLGNEELIYYYRMLVEEKVSRTEIHRLIEKKAKELGIPFGTAKTNYNIVVKTLQNARIIYRTNNYYKTTKEFSKLLCEIAEVWNKWLAR
;
A
#
# COMPACT_ATOMS: atom_id res chain seq x y z
N MET A 1 -3.98 28.60 -17.21
CA MET A 1 -2.90 27.93 -16.48
C MET A 1 -3.41 26.59 -15.98
N PRO A 2 -2.68 25.48 -16.15
CA PRO A 2 -3.08 24.21 -15.54
C PRO A 2 -3.06 24.37 -14.01
N TYR A 3 -4.10 23.90 -13.34
CA TYR A 3 -4.18 23.88 -11.89
C TYR A 3 -3.05 23.00 -11.34
N VAL A 4 -2.08 23.64 -10.68
CA VAL A 4 -1.07 22.94 -9.88
C VAL A 4 -1.60 22.97 -8.45
N PRO A 5 -2.03 21.84 -7.87
CA PRO A 5 -2.42 21.82 -6.47
C PRO A 5 -1.23 22.26 -5.63
N ASN A 6 -1.42 23.25 -4.76
CA ASN A 6 -0.39 23.62 -3.79
C ASN A 6 -0.03 22.37 -2.98
N ALA A 7 1.24 21.98 -2.95
CA ALA A 7 1.72 20.97 -2.04
C ALA A 7 1.49 21.48 -0.61
N LYS A 8 0.40 21.06 0.03
CA LYS A 8 0.10 21.38 1.42
C LYS A 8 0.67 20.27 2.29
N ILE A 9 1.74 20.58 3.01
CA ILE A 9 2.14 19.76 4.17
C ILE A 9 1.07 20.03 5.24
N ILE A 10 0.25 19.03 5.53
CA ILE A 10 -0.71 19.08 6.63
C ILE A 10 0.04 18.60 7.87
N ILE A 11 0.31 19.52 8.80
CA ILE A 11 0.90 19.18 10.10
C ILE A 11 -0.25 18.76 11.01
N PRO A 12 -0.24 17.55 11.59
CA PRO A 12 -1.28 17.12 12.50
C PRO A 12 -1.19 17.87 13.84
N GLU A 13 -2.34 18.09 14.48
CA GLU A 13 -2.40 18.72 15.81
C GLU A 13 -1.76 17.83 16.89
N LYS A 14 -1.84 16.52 16.72
CA LYS A 14 -1.22 15.52 17.60
C LYS A 14 -0.22 14.66 16.82
N LYS A 15 0.92 14.38 17.45
CA LYS A 15 1.88 13.38 16.95
C LYS A 15 1.20 11.99 16.94
N PRO A 16 1.30 11.20 15.86
CA PRO A 16 0.80 9.84 15.84
C PRO A 16 1.62 8.96 16.80
N GLU A 17 0.93 8.18 17.63
CA GLU A 17 1.53 7.30 18.64
C GLU A 17 1.71 5.85 18.14
N ASN A 18 1.03 5.48 17.07
CA ASN A 18 1.06 4.14 16.49
C ASN A 18 0.90 4.17 14.97
N LEU A 19 1.03 3.00 14.33
CA LEU A 19 0.92 2.87 12.87
C LEU A 19 -0.47 3.25 12.35
N THR A 20 -1.54 2.94 13.08
CA THR A 20 -2.91 3.27 12.68
C THR A 20 -3.07 4.78 12.57
N GLU A 21 -2.70 5.52 13.61
CA GLU A 21 -2.75 6.99 13.62
C GLU A 21 -1.87 7.60 12.51
N LEU A 22 -0.67 7.03 12.26
CA LEU A 22 0.17 7.48 11.14
C LEU A 22 -0.54 7.29 9.78
N LEU A 23 -1.23 6.16 9.59
CA LEU A 23 -1.95 5.87 8.36
C LEU A 23 -3.22 6.71 8.21
N GLU A 24 -3.85 7.12 9.30
CA GLU A 24 -4.95 8.11 9.28
C GLU A 24 -4.51 9.44 8.69
N LEU A 25 -3.27 9.88 8.96
CA LEU A 25 -2.70 11.09 8.36
C LEU A 25 -2.48 10.95 6.86
N LEU A 26 -2.07 9.76 6.39
CA LEU A 26 -1.82 9.49 4.96
C LEU A 26 -3.11 9.25 4.17
N PHE A 27 -4.15 8.73 4.84
CA PHE A 27 -5.42 8.35 4.23
C PHE A 27 -6.61 8.91 5.05
N PRO A 28 -6.74 10.24 5.15
CA PRO A 28 -7.80 10.86 5.96
C PRO A 28 -9.18 10.47 5.41
N ASN A 29 -10.10 10.10 6.30
CA ASN A 29 -11.48 9.69 5.95
C ASN A 29 -11.57 8.47 5.00
N HIS A 30 -10.52 7.66 4.91
CA HIS A 30 -10.48 6.48 4.04
C HIS A 30 -10.11 5.20 4.81
N PRO A 31 -11.02 4.67 5.65
CA PRO A 31 -10.75 3.53 6.53
C PRO A 31 -10.36 2.25 5.77
N GLU A 32 -10.92 2.02 4.58
CA GLU A 32 -10.51 0.90 3.71
C GLU A 32 -9.06 1.00 3.25
N ARG A 33 -8.59 2.21 2.93
CA ARG A 33 -7.18 2.41 2.52
C ARG A 33 -6.25 2.25 3.71
N GLN A 34 -6.66 2.68 4.90
CA GLN A 34 -5.91 2.47 6.13
C GLN A 34 -5.76 0.97 6.42
N ARG A 35 -6.86 0.20 6.42
CA ARG A 35 -6.84 -1.26 6.60
C ARG A 35 -5.95 -1.96 5.58
N LEU A 36 -6.11 -1.63 4.30
CA LEU A 36 -5.31 -2.21 3.22
C LEU A 36 -3.82 -1.84 3.35
N ALA A 37 -3.51 -0.62 3.78
CA ALA A 37 -2.14 -0.18 4.05
C ALA A 37 -1.51 -0.95 5.22
N ILE A 38 -2.25 -1.18 6.31
CA ILE A 38 -1.81 -2.04 7.41
C ILE A 38 -1.50 -3.44 6.88
N PHE A 39 -2.45 -4.05 6.16
CA PHE A 39 -2.31 -5.40 5.62
C PHE A 39 -1.06 -5.54 4.72
N LEU A 40 -0.85 -4.57 3.82
CA LEU A 40 0.33 -4.52 2.95
C LEU A 40 1.63 -4.35 3.75
N LEU A 41 1.69 -3.42 4.69
CA LEU A 41 2.88 -3.15 5.48
C LEU A 41 3.26 -4.34 6.36
N GLU A 42 2.28 -5.03 6.95
CA GLU A 42 2.51 -6.27 7.68
C GLU A 42 3.03 -7.39 6.78
N ARG A 43 2.46 -7.55 5.58
CA ARG A 43 2.93 -8.54 4.60
C ARG A 43 4.38 -8.26 4.20
N ILE A 44 4.69 -7.01 3.86
CA ILE A 44 6.07 -6.58 3.58
C ILE A 44 6.96 -6.88 4.79
N HIS A 45 6.58 -6.49 5.99
CA HIS A 45 7.39 -6.69 7.19
C HIS A 45 7.68 -8.17 7.48
N LYS A 46 6.67 -9.04 7.33
CA LYS A 46 6.81 -10.50 7.46
C LYS A 46 7.79 -11.07 6.43
N GLU A 47 7.79 -10.56 5.20
CA GLU A 47 8.62 -11.03 4.10
C GLU A 47 9.98 -10.33 3.94
N VAL A 48 10.18 -9.18 4.60
CA VAL A 48 11.46 -8.44 4.60
C VAL A 48 12.62 -9.30 5.11
N LYS A 49 12.35 -10.26 6.01
CA LYS A 49 13.35 -11.24 6.48
C LYS A 49 13.93 -12.12 5.37
N ARG A 50 13.25 -12.24 4.23
CA ARG A 50 13.72 -12.98 3.04
C ARG A 50 14.22 -12.00 1.99
N TYR A 51 13.31 -11.26 1.34
CA TYR A 51 13.63 -10.31 0.27
C TYR A 51 12.64 -9.13 0.13
N GLY A 52 11.65 -9.01 1.02
CA GLY A 52 10.51 -8.12 0.87
C GLY A 52 9.36 -8.78 0.11
N PHE A 53 8.26 -8.04 -0.10
CA PHE A 53 7.06 -8.55 -0.79
C PHE A 53 7.20 -8.37 -2.31
N ARG A 54 6.97 -9.43 -3.10
CA ARG A 54 7.09 -9.36 -4.56
C ARG A 54 5.94 -8.55 -5.16
N ALA A 55 6.24 -7.48 -5.89
CA ALA A 55 5.23 -6.58 -6.44
C ALA A 55 4.28 -7.26 -7.45
N GLU A 56 4.74 -8.32 -8.13
CA GLU A 56 3.90 -9.12 -9.03
C GLU A 56 2.80 -9.89 -8.31
N ASN A 57 2.96 -10.16 -7.01
CA ASN A 57 1.99 -10.90 -6.21
C ASN A 57 0.88 -9.98 -5.67
N TRP A 58 0.75 -8.75 -6.19
CA TRP A 58 -0.28 -7.81 -5.77
C TRP A 58 -1.70 -8.39 -5.88
N LEU A 59 -1.95 -9.25 -6.88
CA LEU A 59 -3.25 -9.87 -7.10
C LEU A 59 -3.60 -10.81 -5.94
N GLU A 60 -2.67 -11.70 -5.57
CA GLU A 60 -2.80 -12.60 -4.42
C GLU A 60 -3.08 -11.82 -3.13
N LEU A 61 -2.32 -10.74 -2.89
CA LEU A 61 -2.52 -9.90 -1.70
C LEU A 61 -3.92 -9.29 -1.63
N ILE A 62 -4.47 -8.82 -2.75
CA ILE A 62 -5.84 -8.28 -2.78
C ILE A 62 -6.87 -9.37 -2.52
N LEU A 63 -6.67 -10.57 -3.09
CA LEU A 63 -7.57 -11.69 -2.89
C LEU A 63 -7.56 -12.15 -1.42
N GLU A 64 -6.37 -12.24 -0.81
CA GLU A 64 -6.20 -12.50 0.62
C GLU A 64 -6.87 -11.42 1.49
N TYR A 65 -6.69 -10.13 1.14
CA TYR A 65 -7.34 -9.02 1.84
C TYR A 65 -8.86 -9.09 1.79
N LEU A 66 -9.42 -9.46 0.63
CA LEU A 66 -10.86 -9.63 0.44
C LEU A 66 -11.41 -10.87 1.16
N GLY A 67 -10.56 -11.83 1.52
CA GLY A 67 -10.91 -12.99 2.34
C GLY A 67 -11.89 -13.97 1.69
N ASN A 68 -12.11 -13.90 0.38
CA ASN A 68 -13.04 -14.81 -0.31
C ASN A 68 -12.34 -16.09 -0.76
N GLU A 69 -12.62 -17.20 -0.07
CA GLU A 69 -11.97 -18.49 -0.30
C GLU A 69 -12.20 -19.04 -1.71
N GLU A 70 -13.41 -18.87 -2.27
CA GLU A 70 -13.73 -19.33 -3.63
C GLU A 70 -12.88 -18.62 -4.68
N LEU A 71 -12.74 -17.29 -4.57
CA LEU A 71 -11.94 -16.49 -5.50
C LEU A 71 -10.44 -16.76 -5.35
N ILE A 72 -9.97 -17.01 -4.12
CA ILE A 72 -8.59 -17.42 -3.84
C ILE A 72 -8.30 -18.81 -4.43
N TYR A 73 -9.21 -19.76 -4.25
CA TYR A 73 -9.09 -21.10 -4.82
C TYR A 73 -9.06 -21.03 -6.35
N TYR A 74 -9.96 -20.27 -6.96
CA TYR A 74 -9.98 -20.06 -8.40
C TYR A 74 -8.68 -19.43 -8.92
N TYR A 75 -8.11 -18.45 -8.21
CA TYR A 75 -6.80 -17.89 -8.56
C TYR A 75 -5.69 -18.95 -8.54
N ARG A 76 -5.63 -19.79 -7.49
CA ARG A 76 -4.61 -20.85 -7.36
C ARG A 76 -4.71 -21.87 -8.48
N MET A 77 -5.92 -22.32 -8.80
CA MET A 77 -6.20 -23.17 -9.96
C MET A 77 -5.63 -22.59 -11.27
N LEU A 78 -5.90 -21.31 -11.56
CA LEU A 78 -5.42 -20.66 -12.78
C LEU A 78 -3.89 -20.53 -12.82
N VAL A 79 -3.24 -20.32 -11.67
CA VAL A 79 -1.78 -20.30 -11.56
C VAL A 79 -1.18 -21.68 -11.82
N GLU A 80 -1.78 -22.74 -11.28
CA GLU A 80 -1.37 -24.13 -11.51
C GLU A 80 -1.51 -24.54 -12.98
N GLU A 81 -2.58 -24.10 -13.64
CA GLU A 81 -2.80 -24.26 -15.09
C GLU A 81 -1.87 -23.41 -15.96
N LYS A 82 -0.97 -22.61 -15.35
CA LYS A 82 -0.03 -21.72 -16.04
C LYS A 82 -0.70 -20.72 -16.97
N VAL A 83 -1.92 -20.29 -16.63
CA VAL A 83 -2.64 -19.25 -17.35
C VAL A 83 -1.82 -17.96 -17.32
N SER A 84 -1.78 -17.22 -18.42
CA SER A 84 -1.02 -15.97 -18.48
C SER A 84 -1.55 -14.97 -17.46
N ARG A 85 -0.68 -14.16 -16.85
CA ARG A 85 -1.08 -13.20 -15.80
C ARG A 85 -2.18 -12.23 -16.25
N THR A 86 -2.11 -11.76 -17.49
CA THR A 86 -3.12 -10.89 -18.08
C THR A 86 -4.49 -11.58 -18.14
N GLU A 87 -4.49 -12.86 -18.50
CA GLU A 87 -5.71 -13.66 -18.57
C GLU A 87 -6.22 -14.03 -17.17
N ILE A 88 -5.35 -14.40 -16.22
CA ILE A 88 -5.71 -14.60 -14.82
C ILE A 88 -6.46 -13.38 -14.28
N HIS A 89 -5.90 -12.19 -14.50
CA HIS A 89 -6.51 -10.96 -14.03
C HIS A 89 -7.91 -10.72 -14.64
N ARG A 90 -8.09 -10.97 -15.95
CA ARG A 90 -9.40 -10.88 -16.61
C ARG A 90 -10.41 -11.87 -16.04
N LEU A 91 -10.00 -13.10 -15.82
CA LEU A 91 -10.84 -14.17 -15.27
C LEU A 91 -11.23 -13.90 -13.82
N ILE A 92 -10.30 -13.39 -13.00
CA ILE A 92 -10.56 -12.99 -11.62
C ILE A 92 -11.52 -11.80 -11.55
N GLU A 93 -11.34 -10.77 -12.39
CA GLU A 93 -12.29 -9.66 -12.45
C GLU A 93 -13.70 -10.14 -12.82
N LYS A 94 -13.81 -11.07 -13.78
CA LYS A 94 -15.10 -11.66 -14.17
C LYS A 94 -15.73 -12.46 -13.03
N LYS A 95 -14.98 -13.38 -12.41
CA LYS A 95 -15.48 -14.22 -11.31
C LYS A 95 -15.84 -13.39 -10.08
N ALA A 96 -15.05 -12.37 -9.74
CA ALA A 96 -15.37 -11.45 -8.66
C ALA A 96 -16.69 -10.72 -8.90
N LYS A 97 -16.97 -10.30 -10.14
CA LYS A 97 -18.24 -9.69 -10.51
C LYS A 97 -19.42 -10.66 -10.35
N GLU A 98 -19.26 -11.91 -10.77
CA GLU A 98 -20.27 -12.96 -10.60
C GLU A 98 -20.60 -13.22 -9.12
N LEU A 99 -19.59 -13.16 -8.25
CA LEU A 99 -19.71 -13.36 -6.81
C LEU A 99 -20.12 -12.09 -6.03
N GLY A 100 -20.32 -10.95 -6.71
CA GLY A 100 -20.63 -9.68 -6.05
C GLY A 100 -19.49 -9.09 -5.20
N ILE A 101 -18.26 -9.53 -5.42
CA ILE A 101 -17.07 -9.12 -4.66
C ILE A 101 -16.53 -7.80 -5.24
N PRO A 102 -16.24 -6.78 -4.41
CA PRO A 102 -15.80 -5.46 -4.87
C PRO A 102 -14.30 -5.40 -5.26
N PHE A 103 -13.85 -6.34 -6.10
CA PHE A 103 -12.45 -6.46 -6.50
C PHE A 103 -11.90 -5.20 -7.17
N GLY A 104 -12.68 -4.57 -8.07
CA GLY A 104 -12.25 -3.34 -8.76
C GLY A 104 -11.99 -2.18 -7.78
N THR A 105 -12.81 -2.05 -6.73
CA THR A 105 -12.62 -1.06 -5.67
C THR A 105 -11.37 -1.37 -4.85
N ALA A 106 -11.16 -2.63 -4.47
CA ALA A 106 -9.98 -3.06 -3.72
C ALA A 106 -8.68 -2.83 -4.50
N LYS A 107 -8.66 -3.14 -5.79
CA LYS A 107 -7.54 -2.84 -6.71
C LYS A 107 -7.25 -1.34 -6.83
N THR A 108 -8.29 -0.53 -6.94
CA THR A 108 -8.13 0.93 -6.96
C THR A 108 -7.50 1.43 -5.66
N ASN A 109 -8.01 0.97 -4.52
CA ASN A 109 -7.46 1.32 -3.22
C ASN A 109 -6.02 0.84 -3.06
N TYR A 110 -5.68 -0.36 -3.52
CA TYR A 110 -4.31 -0.89 -3.49
C TYR A 110 -3.33 0.02 -4.23
N ASN A 111 -3.68 0.43 -5.45
CA ASN A 111 -2.83 1.31 -6.25
C ASN A 111 -2.62 2.67 -5.57
N ILE A 112 -3.67 3.23 -4.97
CA ILE A 112 -3.59 4.49 -4.21
C ILE A 112 -2.69 4.31 -2.98
N VAL A 113 -2.87 3.21 -2.24
CA VAL A 113 -2.07 2.89 -1.04
C VAL A 113 -0.60 2.76 -1.38
N VAL A 114 -0.24 1.94 -2.37
CA VAL A 114 1.15 1.75 -2.81
C VAL A 114 1.77 3.08 -3.22
N LYS A 115 1.10 3.85 -4.07
CA LYS A 115 1.60 5.14 -4.55
C LYS A 115 1.81 6.12 -3.39
N THR A 116 0.87 6.18 -2.46
CA THR A 116 0.95 7.08 -1.29
C THR A 116 2.10 6.69 -0.37
N LEU A 117 2.25 5.39 -0.05
CA LEU A 117 3.36 4.90 0.78
C LEU A 117 4.72 5.09 0.12
N GLN A 118 4.82 4.95 -1.21
CA GLN A 118 6.05 5.24 -1.96
C GLN A 118 6.39 6.73 -1.98
N ASN A 119 5.39 7.60 -2.21
CA ASN A 119 5.58 9.05 -2.20
C ASN A 119 5.98 9.56 -0.82
N ALA A 120 5.40 9.00 0.24
CA ALA A 120 5.79 9.24 1.62
C ALA A 120 7.17 8.64 1.96
N ARG A 121 7.80 7.89 1.03
CA ARG A 121 9.03 7.13 1.25
C ARG A 121 8.94 6.18 2.44
N ILE A 122 7.78 5.61 2.73
CA ILE A 122 7.63 4.57 3.76
C ILE A 122 8.03 3.21 3.19
N ILE A 123 7.70 2.97 1.93
CA ILE A 123 8.13 1.80 1.16
C ILE A 123 8.88 2.22 -0.10
N TYR A 124 9.73 1.32 -0.61
CA TYR A 124 10.41 1.47 -1.88
C TYR A 124 10.37 0.16 -2.66
N ARG A 125 10.61 0.24 -3.98
CA ARG A 125 10.65 -0.94 -4.86
C ARG A 125 12.06 -1.13 -5.42
N THR A 126 12.62 -2.32 -5.25
CA THR A 126 13.93 -2.70 -5.82
C THR A 126 13.86 -4.13 -6.34
N ASN A 127 14.37 -4.37 -7.55
CA ASN A 127 14.35 -5.69 -8.20
C ASN A 127 12.97 -6.37 -8.17
N ASN A 128 11.89 -5.58 -8.32
CA ASN A 128 10.51 -6.05 -8.26
C ASN A 128 9.96 -6.43 -6.87
N TYR A 129 10.65 -6.07 -5.79
CA TYR A 129 10.19 -6.28 -4.40
C TYR A 129 9.92 -4.96 -3.70
N TYR A 130 8.80 -4.89 -2.98
CA TYR A 130 8.49 -3.84 -2.02
C TYR A 130 9.18 -4.12 -0.67
N LYS A 131 9.80 -3.08 -0.13
CA LYS A 131 10.51 -3.10 1.16
C LYS A 131 10.17 -1.84 1.96
N THR A 132 10.14 -1.95 3.27
CA THR A 132 10.08 -0.77 4.17
C THR A 132 11.44 -0.11 4.24
N THR A 133 11.51 1.22 4.26
CA THR A 133 12.78 1.94 4.45
C THR A 133 12.93 2.49 5.86
N LYS A 134 14.17 2.51 6.35
CA LYS A 134 14.56 3.23 7.58
C LYS A 134 14.85 4.71 7.32
N GLU A 135 14.98 5.11 6.05
CA GLU A 135 15.30 6.49 5.67
C GLU A 135 14.13 7.43 5.93
N PHE A 136 12.90 6.92 5.99
CA PHE A 136 11.72 7.71 6.33
C PHE A 136 11.86 8.41 7.68
N SER A 137 12.16 7.65 8.74
CA SER A 137 12.31 8.21 10.08
C SER A 137 13.54 9.12 10.16
N LYS A 138 14.64 8.74 9.51
CA LYS A 138 15.86 9.55 9.47
C LYS A 138 15.62 10.93 8.85
N LEU A 139 14.92 10.97 7.70
CA LEU A 139 14.59 12.21 7.00
C LEU A 139 13.71 13.12 7.86
N LEU A 140 12.72 12.57 8.57
CA LEU A 140 11.89 13.35 9.48
C LEU A 140 12.69 13.98 10.62
N CYS A 141 13.65 13.23 11.20
CA CYS A 141 14.54 13.76 12.22
C CYS A 141 15.44 14.89 11.68
N GLU A 142 16.04 14.70 10.50
CA GLU A 142 16.89 15.71 9.85
C GLU A 142 16.11 17.01 9.57
N ILE A 143 14.86 16.91 9.09
CA ILE A 143 13.98 18.08 8.88
C ILE A 143 13.69 18.79 10.22
N ALA A 144 13.39 18.05 11.28
CA ALA A 144 13.12 18.60 12.60
C ALA A 144 14.34 19.34 13.17
N GLU A 145 15.55 18.77 13.01
CA GLU A 145 16.79 19.41 13.42
C GLU A 145 17.04 20.74 12.73
N VAL A 146 16.82 20.81 11.40
CA VAL A 146 16.99 22.03 10.62
C VAL A 146 16.02 23.12 11.11
N TRP A 147 14.76 22.77 11.34
CA TRP A 147 13.75 23.70 11.83
C TRP A 147 14.09 24.25 13.22
N ASN A 148 14.45 23.37 14.16
CA ASN A 148 14.82 23.76 15.52
C ASN A 148 16.07 24.64 15.55
N LYS A 149 17.07 24.35 14.70
CA LYS A 149 18.27 25.19 14.54
C LYS A 149 17.95 26.59 14.02
N TRP A 150 16.91 26.73 13.20
CA TRP A 150 16.47 28.03 12.72
C TRP A 150 15.72 28.81 13.80
N LEU A 151 14.80 28.17 14.54
CA LEU A 151 14.06 28.81 15.65
C LEU A 151 14.95 29.29 16.81
N ALA A 152 16.10 28.65 17.01
CA ALA A 152 17.05 29.01 18.06
C ALA A 152 17.97 30.19 17.70
N ARG A 153 17.80 30.79 16.51
CA ARG A 153 18.50 32.02 16.07
C ARG A 153 17.67 33.24 16.38
#